data_AF-A0A6H0J302-F1
#
_entry.id   AF-A0A6H0J302-F1
#
_cell.length_a   1.000
_cell.length_b   1.000
_cell.length_c   1.000
_cell.angle_alpha   90.00
_cell.angle_beta   90.00
_cell.angle_gamma   90.00
#
_symmetry.space_group_name_H-M   'P 1'
#
loop_
_entity.id
_entity.type
_entity.pdbx_description
1 polymer ?
#
loop_
_entity_poly.entity_id
_entity_poly.type
_entity_poly.pdbx_seq_one_letter_code
_entity_poly.pdbx_strand_id
1 'polypeptide(L)'
;MHCPVVTQTPSLSVETAAAWADARLPHEFEWEAAADLGLLQNIGYVWEWCSNALSPYPGFQAFPYDRYSTPWFDDHHLVLRGGSLYTDPGLRRNSFRNFFEPHVRHHFGGLRLAFDRC
;
A
#
# COMPACT_ATOMS: atom_id res chain seq x y z
N MET A 1 0.17 21.45 4.20
CA MET A 1 1.62 21.17 4.13
C MET A 1 1.95 20.09 5.16
N HIS A 2 1.91 18.83 4.76
CA HIS A 2 2.44 17.74 5.59
C HIS A 2 3.22 16.84 4.64
N CYS A 3 4.54 16.82 4.79
CA CYS A 3 5.38 15.82 4.13
C CYS A 3 4.89 14.44 4.55
N PRO A 4 4.72 13.47 3.63
CA PRO A 4 4.54 12.09 4.06
C PRO A 4 5.78 11.69 4.87
N VAL A 5 5.54 11.19 6.07
CA VAL A 5 6.61 10.72 6.96
C VAL A 5 7.27 9.53 6.27
N VAL A 6 8.42 9.76 5.65
CA VAL A 6 9.33 8.70 5.20
C VAL A 6 10.10 8.23 6.43
N THR A 7 9.43 7.48 7.29
CA THR A 7 10.12 6.63 8.25
C THR A 7 10.08 5.24 7.68
N GLN A 8 11.25 4.63 7.42
CA GLN A 8 11.37 3.19 7.62
C GLN A 8 10.70 2.92 8.96
N THR A 9 9.60 2.16 8.93
CA THR A 9 8.67 2.00 10.04
C THR A 9 9.44 1.93 11.38
N PRO A 10 9.09 2.74 12.40
CA PRO A 10 9.69 2.60 13.73
C PRO A 10 9.42 1.19 14.25
N SER A 11 10.01 0.80 15.38
CA SER A 11 9.87 -0.53 16.03
C SER A 11 8.44 -1.04 16.29
N LEU A 12 7.40 -0.28 15.94
CA LEU A 12 5.99 -0.61 16.03
C LEU A 12 5.44 -1.18 14.72
N SER A 13 4.42 -2.03 14.83
CA SER A 13 3.68 -2.51 13.65
C SER A 13 2.98 -1.32 12.97
N VAL A 14 2.74 -1.43 11.66
CA VAL A 14 2.09 -0.37 10.86
C VAL A 14 0.69 -0.05 11.39
N GLU A 15 -0.01 -1.05 11.93
CA GLU A 15 -1.32 -0.90 12.55
C GLU A 15 -1.24 -0.13 13.87
N THR A 16 -0.17 -0.35 14.66
CA THR A 16 -0.01 0.33 15.94
C THR A 16 0.33 1.81 15.76
N ALA A 17 1.06 2.16 14.70
CA ALA A 17 1.33 3.55 14.35
C ALA A 17 0.06 4.32 13.94
N ALA A 18 -0.86 3.67 13.22
CA ALA A 18 -2.15 4.27 12.86
C ALA A 18 -3.06 4.42 14.10
N ALA A 19 -3.16 3.38 14.93
CA ALA A 19 -3.97 3.39 16.14
C ALA A 19 -3.55 4.49 17.13
N TRP A 20 -2.26 4.82 17.21
CA TRP A 20 -1.77 5.89 18.07
C TRP A 20 -2.30 7.29 17.68
N ALA A 21 -2.64 7.49 16.40
CA ALA A 21 -3.14 8.74 15.87
C ALA A 21 -4.68 8.81 15.78
N ASP A 22 -5.39 7.88 16.43
CA ASP A 22 -6.85 7.67 16.27
C ASP A 22 -7.26 7.59 14.79
N ALA A 23 -6.41 6.92 14.01
CA ALA A 23 -6.54 6.77 12.58
C ALA A 23 -6.45 5.29 12.19
N ARG A 24 -6.76 4.99 10.92
CA ARG A 24 -6.57 3.65 10.35
C ARG A 24 -5.72 3.71 9.08
N LEU A 25 -5.25 2.56 8.63
CA LEU A 25 -4.72 2.43 7.28
C LEU A 25 -5.89 2.42 6.27
N PRO A 26 -5.71 3.02 5.08
CA PRO A 26 -6.71 2.94 4.02
C PRO A 26 -6.83 1.50 3.49
N HIS A 27 -8.02 1.14 3.04
CA HIS A 27 -8.18 -0.02 2.16
C HIS A 27 -7.59 0.30 0.78
N GLU A 28 -7.06 -0.68 0.05
CA GLU A 28 -6.45 -0.42 -1.26
C GLU A 28 -7.40 0.24 -2.26
N PHE A 29 -8.69 -0.08 -2.18
CA PHE A 29 -9.74 0.50 -3.02
C PHE A 29 -10.01 1.97 -2.69
N GLU A 30 -9.99 2.33 -1.41
CA GLU A 30 -10.10 3.73 -0.98
C GLU A 30 -8.87 4.52 -1.47
N TRP A 31 -7.69 3.90 -1.36
CA TRP A 31 -6.46 4.48 -1.85
C TRP A 31 -6.50 4.71 -3.37
N GLU A 32 -6.90 3.69 -4.14
CA GLU A 32 -6.96 3.75 -5.60
C GLU A 32 -7.99 4.79 -6.07
N ALA A 33 -9.18 4.81 -5.46
CA ALA A 33 -10.19 5.82 -5.75
C ALA A 33 -9.70 7.24 -5.42
N ALA A 34 -9.03 7.45 -4.28
CA ALA A 34 -8.49 8.76 -3.92
C ALA A 34 -7.35 9.19 -4.85
N ALA A 35 -6.53 8.25 -5.34
CA ALA A 35 -5.48 8.50 -6.31
C ALA A 35 -6.06 8.90 -7.67
N ASP A 36 -7.07 8.17 -8.15
CA ASP A 36 -7.74 8.44 -9.44
C ASP A 36 -8.51 9.77 -9.44
N LEU A 37 -9.06 10.17 -8.29
CA LEU A 37 -9.69 11.48 -8.10
C LEU A 37 -8.68 12.63 -7.91
N GLY A 38 -7.37 12.34 -7.87
CA GLY A 38 -6.33 13.35 -7.66
C GLY A 38 -6.34 13.98 -6.27
N LEU A 39 -6.95 13.32 -5.28
CA LEU A 39 -7.06 13.81 -3.90
C LEU A 39 -5.80 13.53 -3.08
N LEU A 40 -4.98 12.58 -3.53
CA LEU A 40 -3.73 12.21 -2.86
C LEU A 40 -2.58 13.10 -3.34
N GLN A 41 -1.86 13.67 -2.36
CA GLN A 41 -0.62 14.40 -2.60
C GLN A 41 0.59 13.54 -2.25
N ASN A 42 1.72 13.81 -2.92
CA ASN A 42 3.00 13.15 -2.68
C ASN A 42 2.96 11.62 -2.84
N ILE A 43 2.18 11.11 -3.80
CA ILE A 43 2.26 9.72 -4.24
C ILE A 43 3.61 9.49 -4.95
N GLY A 44 4.21 8.31 -4.79
CA GLY A 44 5.42 7.92 -5.52
C GLY A 44 6.73 8.19 -4.78
N TYR A 45 6.68 8.63 -3.52
CA TYR A 45 7.86 8.78 -2.68
C TYR A 45 8.18 7.50 -1.88
N VAL A 46 7.14 6.86 -1.33
CA VAL A 46 7.20 5.61 -0.57
C VAL A 46 6.04 4.71 -0.94
N TRP A 47 6.23 3.40 -0.84
CA TRP A 47 5.14 2.44 -0.91
C TRP A 47 4.25 2.60 0.31
N GLU A 48 2.96 2.83 0.11
CA GLU A 48 2.02 3.10 1.20
C GLU A 48 1.27 1.82 1.58
N TRP A 49 1.41 1.40 2.84
CA TRP A 49 0.71 0.23 3.36
C TRP A 49 -0.82 0.41 3.38
N CYS A 50 -1.53 -0.61 2.91
CA CYS A 50 -2.98 -0.73 3.00
C CYS A 50 -3.37 -1.73 4.09
N SER A 51 -4.60 -1.65 4.58
CA SER A 51 -5.10 -2.51 5.67
C SER A 51 -5.47 -3.93 5.24
N ASN A 52 -5.43 -4.25 3.95
CA ASN A 52 -5.94 -5.50 3.40
C ASN A 52 -4.85 -6.39 2.80
N ALA A 53 -5.09 -7.70 2.86
CA ALA A 53 -4.25 -8.69 2.21
C ALA A 53 -4.41 -8.63 0.68
N LEU A 54 -3.38 -9.12 -0.02
CA LEU A 54 -3.42 -9.30 -1.45
C LEU A 54 -4.41 -10.43 -1.78
N SER A 55 -5.50 -10.08 -2.46
CA SER A 55 -6.48 -11.05 -2.95
C SER A 55 -6.74 -10.87 -4.45
N PRO A 56 -7.15 -11.94 -5.17
CA PRO A 56 -7.49 -11.85 -6.57
C PRO A 56 -8.73 -10.99 -6.78
N TYR A 57 -8.72 -10.17 -7.83
CA TYR A 57 -9.93 -9.47 -8.26
C TYR A 57 -10.93 -10.44 -8.91
N PRO A 58 -12.24 -10.11 -8.91
CA PRO A 58 -13.23 -10.90 -9.63
C PRO A 58 -12.83 -11.10 -11.10
N GLY A 59 -12.72 -12.35 -11.53
CA GLY A 59 -12.29 -12.70 -12.89
C GLY A 59 -10.78 -12.67 -13.13
N PHE A 60 -9.96 -12.57 -12.07
CA PHE A 60 -8.50 -12.65 -12.19
C PHE A 60 -8.07 -13.93 -12.93
N GLN A 61 -7.24 -13.75 -13.96
CA GLN A 61 -6.54 -14.81 -14.66
C GLN A 61 -5.06 -14.45 -14.67
N ALA A 62 -4.23 -15.38 -14.19
CA ALA A 62 -2.82 -15.10 -14.08
C ALA A 62 -2.18 -15.02 -15.48
N PHE A 63 -1.48 -13.91 -15.74
CA PHE A 63 -0.80 -13.64 -17.00
C PHE A 63 0.34 -12.64 -16.76
N PRO A 64 1.49 -12.75 -17.45
CA PRO A 64 1.90 -13.86 -18.31
C PRO A 64 2.42 -15.08 -17.53
N TYR A 65 2.67 -14.92 -16.24
CA TYR A 65 3.25 -15.93 -15.37
C TYR A 65 2.36 -16.19 -14.15
N ASP A 66 1.94 -17.44 -13.99
CA ASP A 66 1.01 -17.88 -12.95
C ASP A 66 1.51 -17.65 -11.53
N ARG A 67 2.81 -17.85 -11.29
CA ARG A 67 3.40 -17.72 -9.95
C ARG A 67 3.77 -16.29 -9.55
N TYR A 68 3.49 -15.30 -10.40
CA TYR A 68 3.82 -13.91 -10.05
C TYR A 68 2.97 -13.39 -8.88
N SER A 69 1.65 -13.59 -8.94
CA SER A 69 0.70 -13.10 -7.92
C SER A 69 0.01 -14.23 -7.15
N THR A 70 -0.27 -15.35 -7.81
CA THR A 70 -1.08 -16.44 -7.24
C THR A 70 -0.56 -17.00 -5.92
N PRO A 71 0.76 -17.20 -5.70
CA PRO A 71 1.26 -17.73 -4.44
C PRO A 71 1.07 -16.80 -3.24
N TRP A 72 0.90 -15.51 -3.50
CA TRP A 72 0.85 -14.46 -2.47
C TRP A 72 -0.58 -14.11 -2.06
N PHE A 73 -1.58 -14.84 -2.59
CA PHE A 73 -2.97 -14.78 -2.13
C PHE A 73 -3.15 -15.69 -0.91
N ASP A 74 -2.38 -15.43 0.15
CA ASP A 74 -2.25 -16.30 1.32
C ASP A 74 -2.67 -15.64 2.63
N ASP A 75 -3.31 -14.47 2.57
CA ASP A 75 -3.71 -13.63 3.72
C ASP A 75 -2.56 -13.14 4.62
N HIS A 76 -1.30 -13.48 4.31
CA HIS A 76 -0.11 -13.04 5.02
C HIS A 76 0.55 -11.82 4.39
N HIS A 77 0.35 -11.62 3.09
CA HIS A 77 0.92 -10.50 2.33
C HIS A 77 -0.07 -9.34 2.24
N LEU A 78 0.28 -8.19 2.84
CA LEU A 78 -0.52 -6.97 2.74
C LEU A 78 -0.17 -6.19 1.47
N VAL A 79 -1.16 -5.46 0.96
CA VAL A 79 -1.00 -4.62 -0.24
C VAL A 79 -0.28 -3.31 0.10
N LEU A 80 0.59 -2.87 -0.81
CA LEU A 80 1.13 -1.51 -0.82
C LEU A 80 0.86 -0.83 -2.17
N ARG A 81 0.64 0.48 -2.12
CA ARG A 81 0.28 1.29 -3.29
C ARG A 81 1.20 2.50 -3.49
N GLY A 82 1.07 3.14 -4.64
CA GLY A 82 1.71 4.43 -4.97
C GLY A 82 3.10 4.36 -5.58
N GLY A 83 3.96 3.46 -5.10
CA GLY A 83 5.35 3.39 -5.54
C GLY A 83 6.29 4.24 -4.69
N SER A 84 7.58 3.93 -4.78
CA SER A 84 8.66 4.69 -4.13
C SER A 84 9.47 5.52 -5.12
N LEU A 85 10.35 6.40 -4.59
CA LEU A 85 11.32 7.16 -5.39
C LEU A 85 12.13 6.29 -6.36
N TYR A 86 12.39 5.04 -5.97
CA TYR A 86 13.19 4.07 -6.71
C TYR A 86 12.36 3.15 -7.62
N THR A 87 11.03 3.27 -7.60
CA THR A 87 10.16 2.47 -8.46
C THR A 87 10.25 2.98 -9.89
N ASP A 88 10.42 2.08 -10.86
CA ASP A 88 10.49 2.42 -12.28
C ASP A 88 9.24 3.20 -12.73
N PRO A 89 9.38 4.33 -13.46
CA PRO A 89 8.24 5.13 -13.91
C PRO A 89 7.20 4.35 -14.72
N GLY A 90 7.59 3.33 -15.49
CA GLY A 90 6.67 2.50 -16.28
C GLY A 90 5.81 1.55 -15.44
N LEU A 91 6.22 1.29 -14.19
CA LEU A 91 5.48 0.52 -13.20
C LEU A 91 4.61 1.40 -12.29
N ARG A 92 4.82 2.72 -12.27
CA ARG A 92 4.03 3.65 -11.46
C ARG A 92 2.64 3.82 -12.07
N ARG A 93 1.69 3.04 -11.58
CA ARG A 93 0.27 3.13 -11.92
C ARG A 93 -0.54 3.10 -10.64
N ASN A 94 -1.65 3.81 -10.60
CA ASN A 94 -2.55 3.79 -9.44
C ASN A 94 -3.05 2.37 -9.15
N SER A 95 -3.31 1.58 -10.21
CA SER A 95 -3.71 0.18 -10.12
C SER A 95 -2.59 -0.81 -9.78
N PHE A 96 -1.33 -0.37 -9.71
CA PHE A 96 -0.23 -1.27 -9.40
C PHE A 96 -0.26 -1.65 -7.92
N ARG A 97 -0.22 -2.96 -7.66
CA ARG A 97 -0.23 -3.57 -6.33
C ARG A 97 1.13 -4.17 -6.03
N ASN A 98 1.80 -3.64 -5.03
CA ASN A 98 2.94 -4.31 -4.42
C ASN A 98 2.46 -5.10 -3.19
N PHE A 99 3.23 -6.09 -2.75
CA PHE A 99 2.82 -6.95 -1.65
C PHE A 99 4.04 -7.42 -0.84
N PHE A 100 3.92 -7.39 0.48
CA PHE A 100 4.93 -7.90 1.40
C PHE A 100 4.26 -8.34 2.70
N GLU A 101 4.90 -9.25 3.42
CA GLU A 101 4.48 -9.55 4.79
C GLU A 101 4.66 -8.30 5.68
N PRO A 102 3.72 -8.04 6.62
CA PRO A 102 3.73 -6.83 7.45
C PRO A 102 4.94 -6.69 8.38
N HIS A 103 5.76 -7.73 8.55
CA HIS A 103 7.00 -7.69 9.32
C HIS A 103 8.21 -7.25 8.48
N VAL A 104 8.10 -7.25 7.15
CA VAL A 104 9.19 -6.92 6.23
C VAL A 104 9.48 -5.41 6.27
N ARG A 105 10.76 -5.04 6.37
CA ARG A 105 11.22 -3.64 6.53
C ARG A 105 12.33 -3.20 5.57
N HIS A 106 12.79 -4.09 4.68
CA HIS A 106 13.89 -3.78 3.75
C HIS A 106 13.42 -3.06 2.48
N HIS A 107 12.12 -2.98 2.22
CA HIS A 107 11.56 -2.17 1.14
C HIS A 107 11.32 -0.73 1.60
N PHE A 108 11.19 0.19 0.63
CA PHE A 108 10.88 1.60 0.88
C PHE A 108 9.38 1.81 1.17
N GLY A 109 8.93 1.25 2.30
CA GLY A 109 7.57 1.33 2.80
C GLY A 109 7.36 2.51 3.74
N GLY A 110 6.19 3.11 3.68
CA GLY A 110 5.71 4.17 4.56
C GLY A 110 4.21 4.01 4.80
N LEU A 111 3.63 4.95 5.53
CA LEU A 111 2.23 4.90 5.94
C LEU A 111 1.48 6.16 5.52
N ARG A 112 0.22 5.96 5.13
CA ARG A 112 -0.77 7.01 4.96
C ARG A 112 -1.93 6.71 5.89
N LEU A 113 -2.36 7.72 6.63
CA LEU A 113 -3.48 7.62 7.54
C LEU A 113 -4.78 7.96 6.80
N ALA A 114 -5.81 7.18 7.09
CA ALA A 114 -7.18 7.43 6.72
C ALA A 114 -8.03 7.60 7.98
N PHE A 115 -9.05 8.45 7.87
CA PHE A 115 -9.99 8.74 8.95
C PHE A 115 -11.39 8.49 8.43
N ASP A 116 -12.20 7.81 9.23
CA ASP A 116 -13.61 7.64 8.92
C ASP A 116 -14.33 8.98 9.08
N ARG A 117 -15.28 9.25 8.19
CA ARG A 117 -16.13 10.43 8.35
C ARG A 117 -17.15 10.13 9.44
N CYS A 118 -17.19 11.00 10.44
CA CYS A 118 -18.28 11.08 11.40
C CYS A 118 -19.59 11.48 10.72
#